data_AF-H0EB49-F1
#
_entry.id   AF-H0EB49-F1
#
_cell.length_a   1.000
_cell.length_b   1.000
_cell.length_c   1.000
_cell.angle_alpha   90.00
_cell.angle_beta   90.00
_cell.angle_gamma   90.00
#
_symmetry.space_group_name_H-M   'P 1'
#
loop_
_entity.id
_entity.type
_entity.pdbx_description
1 polymer ?
#
loop_
_entity_poly.entity_id
_entity_poly.type
_entity_poly.pdbx_seq_one_letter_code
_entity_poly.pdbx_strand_id
1 'polypeptide(L)'
;MSDPVAGAPTPDGGPVAAARTAMEAAREATGAAITARAQALAEAARLRERSQAAGGLAELTSSANAHDARAARLDARIDQLRDLAHRAEVAYEALRADRGDADDQPAPSAPAA
;
A
#
# COMPACT_ATOMS: atom_id res chain seq x y z
N MET A 1 30.63 14.89 -24.67
CA MET A 1 30.19 15.74 -23.55
C MET A 1 29.21 14.89 -22.76
N SER A 2 29.57 14.47 -21.54
CA SER A 2 28.71 13.64 -20.71
C SER A 2 27.98 14.54 -19.73
N ASP A 3 26.66 14.63 -19.84
CA ASP A 3 25.84 15.23 -18.80
C ASP A 3 25.88 14.35 -17.55
N PRO A 4 26.13 14.90 -16.35
CA PRO A 4 25.90 14.17 -15.12
C PRO A 4 24.37 14.04 -14.94
N VAL A 5 23.87 12.80 -15.02
CA VAL A 5 22.51 12.50 -14.58
C VAL A 5 22.43 12.88 -13.11
N ALA A 6 21.58 13.88 -12.84
CA ALA A 6 21.26 14.37 -11.51
C ALA A 6 21.00 13.18 -10.58
N GLY A 7 21.75 13.13 -9.48
CA GLY A 7 21.60 12.13 -8.45
C GLY A 7 20.14 12.06 -8.02
N ALA A 8 19.50 10.93 -8.30
CA ALA A 8 18.24 10.59 -7.67
C ALA A 8 18.43 10.76 -6.15
N PRO A 9 17.47 11.32 -5.42
CA PRO A 9 17.58 11.43 -3.97
C PRO A 9 17.81 10.02 -3.42
N THR A 10 19.05 9.75 -3.00
CA THR A 10 19.38 8.54 -2.27
C THR A 10 18.67 8.68 -0.93
N PRO A 11 17.68 7.83 -0.61
CA PRO A 11 17.06 7.86 0.70
C PRO A 11 18.18 7.66 1.74
N ASP A 12 18.28 8.59 2.69
CA ASP A 12 19.34 8.68 3.71
C ASP A 12 19.48 7.43 4.63
N GLY A 13 18.69 6.37 4.40
CA GLY A 13 18.72 5.11 5.14
C GLY A 13 19.18 3.87 4.35
N GLY A 14 19.66 4.02 3.12
CA GLY A 14 20.06 2.90 2.28
C GLY A 14 18.89 2.03 1.77
N PRO A 15 19.18 0.99 0.97
CA PRO A 15 18.16 0.24 0.23
C PRO A 15 17.17 -0.51 1.13
N VAL A 16 17.61 -1.01 2.30
CA VAL A 16 16.76 -1.73 3.26
C VAL A 16 15.73 -0.80 3.90
N ALA A 17 16.14 0.40 4.34
CA ALA A 17 15.21 1.38 4.92
C ALA A 17 14.20 1.86 3.88
N ALA A 18 14.65 2.11 2.64
CA ALA A 18 13.77 2.50 1.53
C ALA A 18 12.72 1.42 1.22
N ALA A 19 13.13 0.15 1.17
CA ALA A 19 12.23 -0.98 0.96
C ALA A 19 11.20 -1.12 2.09
N ARG A 20 11.63 -0.94 3.34
CA ARG A 20 10.74 -0.91 4.50
C ARG A 20 9.70 0.20 4.41
N THR A 21 10.11 1.43 4.13
CA THR A 21 9.20 2.58 3.98
C THR A 21 8.20 2.35 2.84
N ALA A 22 8.64 1.80 1.70
CA ALA A 22 7.76 1.48 0.59
C ALA A 22 6.71 0.41 0.96
N MET A 23 7.11 -0.63 1.70
CA MET A 23 6.20 -1.65 2.21
C MET A 23 5.18 -1.06 3.19
N GLU A 24 5.61 -0.25 4.16
CA GLU A 24 4.73 0.41 5.13
C GLU A 24 3.72 1.33 4.43
N ALA A 25 4.16 2.15 3.46
CA ALA A 25 3.30 3.00 2.67
C ALA A 25 2.27 2.20 1.84
N ALA A 26 2.67 1.06 1.26
CA ALA A 26 1.76 0.19 0.52
C ALA A 26 0.69 -0.44 1.43
N ARG A 27 1.06 -0.82 2.66
CA ARG A 27 0.13 -1.34 3.67
C ARG A 27 -0.86 -0.26 4.13
N GLU A 28 -0.37 0.95 4.41
CA GLU A 28 -1.21 2.08 4.78
C GLU A 28 -2.21 2.42 3.66
N ALA A 29 -1.74 2.52 2.42
CA ALA A 29 -2.59 2.77 1.25
C ALA A 29 -3.67 1.68 1.07
N THR A 30 -3.31 0.42 1.32
CA THR A 30 -4.27 -0.70 1.30
C THR A 30 -5.35 -0.52 2.37
N GLY A 31 -4.96 -0.20 3.61
CA GLY A 31 -5.88 0.05 4.71
C GLY A 31 -6.83 1.22 4.45
N ALA A 32 -6.31 2.31 3.88
CA ALA A 32 -7.10 3.47 3.47
C ALA A 32 -8.13 3.11 2.37
N ALA A 33 -7.73 2.31 1.37
CA ALA A 33 -8.63 1.86 0.31
C ALA A 33 -9.75 0.95 0.83
N ILE A 34 -9.43 0.03 1.75
CA ILE A 34 -10.43 -0.83 2.43
C ILE A 34 -11.41 0.02 3.22
N THR A 35 -10.92 1.00 3.98
CA THR A 35 -11.76 1.93 4.76
C THR A 35 -12.69 2.73 3.85
N ALA A 36 -12.17 3.29 2.75
CA ALA A 36 -12.96 4.05 1.79
C ALA A 36 -14.06 3.19 1.14
N ARG A 37 -13.76 1.91 0.85
CA ARG A 37 -14.74 0.95 0.35
C ARG A 37 -15.85 0.68 1.38
N ALA A 38 -15.48 0.44 2.63
CA ALA A 38 -16.45 0.20 3.71
C ALA A 38 -17.39 1.41 3.90
N GLN A 39 -16.84 2.63 3.87
CA GLN A 39 -17.63 3.86 3.92
C GLN A 39 -18.59 4.01 2.74
N ALA A 40 -18.16 3.65 1.53
CA ALA A 40 -19.04 3.68 0.36
C ALA A 40 -20.20 2.71 0.51
N LEU A 41 -19.96 1.48 0.98
CA LEU A 41 -21.01 0.48 1.21
C LEU A 41 -21.97 0.89 2.33
N ALA A 42 -21.45 1.47 3.42
CA ALA A 42 -22.26 1.97 4.52
C ALA A 42 -23.19 3.10 4.07
N GLU A 43 -22.70 4.04 3.26
CA GLU A 43 -23.52 5.13 2.72
C GLU A 43 -24.56 4.61 1.72
N ALA A 44 -24.20 3.65 0.85
CA ALA A 44 -25.16 3.00 -0.04
C ALA A 44 -26.30 2.34 0.75
N ALA A 45 -25.99 1.61 1.83
CA ALA A 45 -27.00 1.01 2.70
C ALA A 45 -27.91 2.06 3.35
N ARG A 46 -27.32 3.13 3.91
CA ARG A 46 -28.07 4.24 4.51
C ARG A 46 -29.01 4.93 3.50
N LEU A 47 -28.56 5.14 2.27
CA LEU A 47 -29.37 5.76 1.22
C LEU A 47 -30.53 4.86 0.80
N ARG A 48 -30.34 3.54 0.75
CA ARG A 48 -31.43 2.58 0.47
C ARG A 48 -32.48 2.58 1.57
N GLU A 49 -32.06 2.56 2.83
CA GLU A 49 -32.97 2.64 3.98
C GLU A 49 -33.82 3.92 3.94
N ARG A 50 -33.18 5.06 3.68
CA ARG A 50 -33.87 6.34 3.52
C ARG A 50 -34.82 6.36 2.32
N SER A 51 -34.40 5.78 1.20
CA SER A 51 -35.25 5.66 0.01
C SER A 51 -36.51 4.85 0.31
N GLN A 52 -36.38 3.73 1.02
CA GLN A 52 -37.51 2.89 1.43
C GLN A 52 -38.45 3.64 2.38
N ALA A 53 -37.90 4.31 3.40
CA ALA A 53 -38.70 5.11 4.33
C ALA A 53 -39.47 6.25 3.66
N ALA A 54 -38.91 6.80 2.57
CA ALA A 54 -39.52 7.87 1.78
C ALA A 54 -40.43 7.37 0.63
N GLY A 55 -40.71 6.06 0.54
CA GLY A 55 -41.59 5.50 -0.49
C GLY A 55 -40.95 5.31 -1.86
N GLY A 56 -39.63 5.17 -1.95
CA GLY A 56 -38.91 4.81 -3.18
C GLY A 56 -38.45 6.00 -4.01
N LEU A 57 -37.70 6.94 -3.41
CA LEU A 57 -37.15 8.09 -4.12
C LEU A 57 -36.02 7.66 -5.09
N ALA A 58 -36.23 7.91 -6.38
CA ALA A 58 -35.32 7.51 -7.45
C ALA A 58 -33.91 8.13 -7.31
N GLU A 59 -33.80 9.38 -6.85
CA GLU A 59 -32.52 10.08 -6.65
C GLU A 59 -31.65 9.44 -5.56
N LEU A 60 -32.27 9.03 -4.44
CA LEU A 60 -31.57 8.32 -3.36
C LEU A 60 -31.10 6.95 -3.82
N THR A 61 -31.92 6.27 -4.62
CA THR A 61 -31.58 4.97 -5.22
C THR A 61 -30.42 5.08 -6.20
N SER A 62 -30.43 6.09 -7.08
CA SER A 62 -29.33 6.40 -8.00
C SER A 62 -28.03 6.71 -7.24
N SER A 63 -28.12 7.50 -6.17
CA SER A 63 -26.97 7.83 -5.32
C SER A 63 -26.40 6.58 -4.64
N ALA A 64 -27.25 5.70 -4.10
CA ALA A 64 -26.81 4.42 -3.52
C ALA A 64 -26.05 3.57 -4.54
N ASN A 65 -26.57 3.45 -5.77
CA ASN A 65 -25.92 2.71 -6.85
C ASN A 65 -24.56 3.31 -7.24
N ALA A 66 -24.42 4.64 -7.20
CA ALA A 66 -23.13 5.30 -7.45
C ALA A 66 -22.08 4.96 -6.36
N HIS A 67 -22.51 4.84 -5.11
CA HIS A 67 -21.67 4.39 -4.01
C HIS A 67 -21.29 2.91 -4.13
N ASP A 68 -22.19 2.03 -4.56
CA ASP A 68 -21.85 0.62 -4.87
C ASP A 68 -20.82 0.54 -6.00
N ALA A 69 -21.04 1.29 -7.08
CA ALA A 69 -20.10 1.32 -8.21
C ALA A 69 -18.72 1.83 -7.78
N ARG A 70 -18.67 2.80 -6.85
CA ARG A 70 -17.40 3.24 -6.24
C ARG A 70 -16.76 2.13 -5.42
N ALA A 71 -17.51 1.41 -4.59
CA ALA A 71 -16.99 0.29 -3.82
C ALA A 71 -16.43 -0.82 -4.73
N ALA A 72 -17.13 -1.15 -5.81
CA ALA A 72 -16.69 -2.14 -6.80
C ALA A 72 -15.41 -1.71 -7.53
N ARG A 73 -15.28 -0.42 -7.90
CA ARG A 73 -14.02 0.10 -8.49
C ARG A 73 -12.84 0.04 -7.52
N LEU A 74 -13.10 0.11 -6.22
CA LEU A 74 -12.05 0.00 -5.20
C LEU A 74 -11.56 -1.44 -5.02
N ASP A 75 -12.35 -2.46 -5.32
CA ASP A 75 -11.95 -3.88 -5.19
C ASP A 75 -10.67 -4.18 -5.98
N ALA A 76 -10.67 -3.88 -7.29
CA ALA A 76 -9.50 -4.09 -8.14
C ALA A 76 -8.27 -3.31 -7.67
N ARG A 77 -8.47 -2.09 -7.12
CA ARG A 77 -7.38 -1.28 -6.58
C ARG A 77 -6.82 -1.84 -5.28
N ILE A 78 -7.68 -2.36 -4.40
CA ILE A 78 -7.27 -3.02 -3.15
C ILE A 78 -6.43 -4.25 -3.47
N ASP A 79 -6.82 -5.06 -4.45
CA ASP A 79 -6.08 -6.26 -4.83
C ASP A 79 -4.70 -5.90 -5.40
N GLN A 80 -4.61 -4.88 -6.26
CA GLN A 80 -3.33 -4.35 -6.74
C GLN A 80 -2.42 -3.86 -5.61
N LEU A 81 -2.98 -3.17 -4.61
CA LEU A 81 -2.21 -2.66 -3.47
C LEU A 81 -1.74 -3.78 -2.54
N ARG A 82 -2.57 -4.82 -2.33
CA ARG A 82 -2.19 -6.02 -1.57
C ARG A 82 -1.04 -6.76 -2.23
N ASP A 83 -1.15 -6.99 -3.53
CA ASP A 83 -0.11 -7.62 -4.33
C ASP A 83 1.20 -6.80 -4.32
N LEU A 84 1.11 -5.48 -4.45
CA LEU A 84 2.25 -4.58 -4.31
C LEU A 84 2.89 -4.66 -2.91
N ALA A 85 2.09 -4.61 -1.85
CA ALA A 85 2.58 -4.70 -0.48
C ALA A 85 3.29 -6.05 -0.22
N HIS A 86 2.73 -7.14 -0.75
CA HIS A 86 3.33 -8.47 -0.64
C HIS A 86 4.68 -8.56 -1.38
N ARG A 87 4.76 -8.08 -2.62
CA ARG A 87 6.04 -8.03 -3.36
C ARG A 87 7.08 -7.16 -2.66
N ALA A 88 6.67 -6.03 -2.09
CA ALA A 88 7.56 -5.15 -1.34
C ALA A 88 8.10 -5.83 -0.07
N GLU A 89 7.26 -6.60 0.63
CA GLU A 89 7.66 -7.40 1.78
C GLU A 89 8.68 -8.48 1.41
N VAL A 90 8.44 -9.23 0.33
CA VAL A 90 9.40 -10.23 -0.17
C VAL A 90 10.75 -9.59 -0.52
N ALA A 91 10.73 -8.45 -1.22
CA ALA A 91 11.96 -7.73 -1.58
C ALA A 91 12.70 -7.18 -0.36
N TYR A 92 11.98 -6.67 0.64
CA TYR A 92 12.55 -6.21 1.91
C TYR A 92 13.24 -7.36 2.66
N GLU A 93 12.60 -8.52 2.79
CA GLU A 93 13.18 -9.66 3.48
C GLU A 93 14.42 -10.21 2.74
N ALA A 94 14.41 -10.23 1.40
CA ALA A 94 15.58 -10.60 0.60
C ALA A 94 16.77 -9.65 0.86
N LEU A 95 16.53 -8.33 0.79
CA LEU A 95 17.57 -7.32 1.06
C LEU A 95 18.09 -7.38 2.50
N ARG A 96 17.23 -7.72 3.45
CA ARG A 96 17.60 -7.87 4.86
C ARG A 96 18.47 -9.10 5.07
N ALA A 97 18.14 -10.23 4.44
CA ALA A 97 18.91 -11.46 4.53
C ALA A 97 20.32 -11.29 3.95
N ASP A 98 20.44 -10.70 2.75
CA ASP A 98 21.72 -10.45 2.09
C ASP A 98 22.66 -9.56 2.92
N ARG A 99 22.11 -8.67 3.75
CA ARG A 99 22.90 -7.81 4.65
C ARG A 99 23.23 -8.47 6.00
N GLY A 100 22.33 -9.31 6.51
CA GLY A 100 22.59 -10.10 7.72
C GLY A 100 23.83 -11.00 7.56
N ASP A 101 23.98 -11.63 6.38
CA ASP A 101 25.14 -12.46 6.06
C ASP A 101 26.46 -11.66 5.93
N ALA A 102 26.37 -10.36 5.59
CA ALA A 102 27.53 -9.49 5.46
C ALA A 102 28.06 -8.98 6.82
N ASP A 103 27.18 -8.83 7.81
CA ASP A 103 27.55 -8.40 9.17
C ASP A 103 28.06 -9.57 10.05
N ASP A 104 27.77 -10.82 9.68
CA ASP A 104 28.23 -12.04 10.36
C ASP A 104 29.65 -12.52 9.95
N GLN A 105 30.39 -11.75 9.14
CA GLN A 105 31.77 -12.09 8.79
C GLN A 105 32.70 -11.85 10.00
N PRO A 106 33.30 -12.89 10.61
CA PRO A 106 34.19 -12.72 11.74
C PRO A 106 35.38 -11.85 11.32
N ALA A 107 35.66 -10.80 12.10
CA ALA A 107 36.78 -9.91 11.86
C ALA A 107 38.07 -10.73 11.64
N PRO A 108 38.85 -10.46 10.57
CA PRO A 108 40.09 -11.19 10.34
C PRO A 108 40.98 -11.00 11.56
N SER A 109 41.30 -12.10 12.23
CA SER A 109 42.14 -12.09 13.42
C SER A 109 43.47 -11.47 13.04
N ALA A 110 43.77 -10.30 13.64
CA ALA A 110 45.04 -9.62 13.41
C ALA A 110 46.20 -10.56 13.79
N PRO A 111 47.26 -10.65 12.97
CA PRO A 111 48.40 -11.49 13.28
C PRO A 111 49.09 -10.99 14.56
N ALA A 112 49.28 -11.89 15.52
CA ALA A 112 50.01 -11.62 16.75
C ALA A 112 51.47 -11.28 16.42
N ALA A 113 51.95 -10.15 16.96
CA ALA A 113 53.34 -9.72 16.92
C ALA A 113 54.12 -10.25 18.12
#